data_AF-A0A645EB40-F1
#
_entry.id   AF-A0A645EB40-F1
#
_cell.length_a   1.000
_cell.length_b   1.000
_cell.length_c   1.000
_cell.angle_alpha   90.00
_cell.angle_beta   90.00
_cell.angle_gamma   90.00
#
_symmetry.space_group_name_H-M   'P 1'
#
loop_
_entity.id
_entity.type
_entity.pdbx_description
1 polymer ?
#
loop_
_entity_poly.entity_id
_entity_poly.type
_entity_poly.pdbx_seq_one_letter_code
_entity_poly.pdbx_strand_id
1 'polypeptide(L)'
;MEKKLADYSWKIGNASVPKRNDDAVTLTTMHSAKGLEFGTVFVPSLVDMIVPNASAKIRGDTEEERRLFYVALTRAKERLFLSTYTNSDTGDYSRISPFLEELGIKIK
;
A
#
# COMPACT_ATOMS: atom_id res chain seq x y z
N MET A 1 8.86 -9.54 -25.75
CA MET A 1 8.94 -10.84 -25.04
C MET A 1 7.83 -10.82 -23.98
N GLU A 2 6.59 -11.12 -24.37
CA GLU A 2 5.46 -11.20 -23.44
C GLU A 2 5.39 -12.64 -22.91
N LYS A 3 5.86 -12.86 -21.68
CA LYS A 3 5.56 -14.08 -20.96
C LYS A 3 4.12 -13.96 -20.46
N LYS A 4 3.26 -14.93 -20.78
CA LYS A 4 1.86 -14.93 -20.33
C LYS A 4 1.81 -15.36 -18.87
N LEU A 5 0.85 -14.85 -18.09
CA LEU A 5 0.62 -15.24 -16.70
C LEU A 5 0.52 -16.77 -16.51
N ALA A 6 -0.01 -17.48 -17.50
CA ALA A 6 -0.06 -18.94 -17.54
C ALA A 6 1.32 -19.62 -17.44
N ASP A 7 2.38 -18.99 -17.98
CA ASP A 7 3.75 -19.52 -17.98
C ASP A 7 4.37 -19.53 -16.57
N TYR A 8 3.77 -18.79 -15.63
CA TYR A 8 4.16 -18.73 -14.22
C TYR A 8 3.29 -19.62 -13.31
N SER A 9 2.17 -20.15 -13.83
CA SER A 9 1.17 -20.89 -13.04
C SER A 9 1.72 -22.19 -12.43
N TRP A 10 2.71 -22.84 -13.07
CA TRP A 10 3.35 -24.04 -12.50
C TRP A 10 4.37 -23.71 -11.40
N LYS A 11 4.93 -22.49 -11.38
CA LYS A 11 5.91 -22.08 -10.36
C LYS A 11 5.26 -21.81 -9.02
N ILE A 12 4.02 -21.33 -9.00
CA ILE A 12 3.29 -21.03 -7.75
C ILE A 12 2.83 -22.29 -7.01
N GLY A 13 2.55 -23.40 -7.69
CA GLY A 13 2.05 -24.62 -7.05
C GLY A 13 3.08 -25.37 -6.19
N ASN A 14 4.38 -25.22 -6.48
CA ASN A 14 5.48 -25.88 -5.78
C ASN A 14 6.52 -24.91 -5.19
N ALA A 15 6.27 -23.59 -5.24
CA ALA A 15 7.20 -22.63 -4.66
C ALA A 15 7.17 -22.73 -3.13
N SER A 16 8.37 -22.84 -2.54
CA SER A 16 8.51 -22.62 -1.10
C SER A 16 8.13 -21.19 -0.76
N VAL A 17 7.38 -21.00 0.33
CA VAL A 17 7.10 -19.66 0.87
C VAL A 17 8.44 -18.97 1.15
N PRO A 18 8.72 -17.81 0.52
CA PRO A 18 9.96 -17.09 0.75
C PRO A 18 10.11 -16.74 2.23
N LYS A 19 11.31 -16.90 2.76
CA LYS A 19 11.66 -16.47 4.11
C LYS A 19 12.04 -14.99 4.10
N ARG A 20 12.04 -14.41 5.29
CA ARG A 20 12.52 -13.05 5.52
C ARG A 20 13.99 -12.98 5.10
N ASN A 21 14.29 -12.11 4.13
CA ASN A 21 15.59 -11.90 3.45
C ASN A 21 15.86 -12.75 2.20
N ASP A 22 14.91 -13.56 1.74
CA ASP A 22 15.01 -14.12 0.39
C ASP A 22 14.87 -13.02 -0.67
N ASP A 23 15.36 -13.27 -1.89
CA ASP A 23 15.21 -12.38 -3.04
C ASP A 23 13.75 -12.39 -3.54
N ALA A 24 12.89 -11.69 -2.80
CA ALA A 24 11.46 -11.63 -3.03
C ALA A 24 10.87 -10.29 -2.57
N VAL A 25 9.72 -9.95 -3.13
CA VAL A 25 8.94 -8.78 -2.69
C VAL A 25 8.33 -9.08 -1.31
N THR A 26 8.58 -8.20 -0.35
CA THR A 26 7.95 -8.29 0.97
C THR A 26 6.60 -7.59 0.94
N LEU A 27 5.51 -8.35 1.08
CA LEU A 27 4.18 -7.82 1.34
C LEU A 27 3.92 -7.80 2.85
N THR A 28 3.55 -6.65 3.39
CA THR A 28 3.35 -6.47 4.84
C THR A 28 2.30 -5.41 5.11
N THR A 29 1.87 -5.30 6.37
CA THR A 29 0.99 -4.22 6.82
C THR A 29 1.81 -3.03 7.34
N MET A 30 1.21 -1.83 7.38
CA MET A 30 1.86 -0.64 7.95
C MET A 30 2.32 -0.87 9.40
N HIS A 31 1.51 -1.60 10.19
CA HIS A 31 1.84 -1.98 11.56
C HIS A 31 3.08 -2.87 11.62
N SER A 32 3.08 -3.96 10.85
CA SER A 32 4.16 -4.95 10.85
C SER A 32 5.46 -4.42 10.24
N ALA A 33 5.40 -3.32 9.48
CA ALA A 33 6.57 -2.66 8.91
C ALA A 33 7.32 -1.78 9.92
N LYS A 34 6.77 -1.52 11.11
CA LYS A 34 7.41 -0.68 12.13
C LYS A 34 8.80 -1.21 12.51
N GLY A 35 9.81 -0.35 12.42
CA GLY A 35 11.21 -0.72 12.69
C GLY A 35 11.92 -1.42 11.53
N LEU A 36 11.25 -1.64 10.41
CA LEU A 36 11.86 -2.13 9.16
C LEU A 36 12.14 -0.98 8.21
N GLU A 37 13.04 -1.18 7.25
CA GLU A 37 13.34 -0.22 6.20
C GLU A 37 13.64 -0.98 4.90
N PHE A 38 13.28 -0.39 3.76
CA PHE A 38 13.42 -0.98 2.44
C PHE A 38 13.98 0.05 1.45
N GLY A 39 14.76 -0.38 0.47
CA GLY A 39 15.27 0.51 -0.58
C GLY A 39 14.12 1.20 -1.34
N THR A 40 13.10 0.43 -1.72
CA THR A 40 11.89 0.91 -2.39
C THR A 40 10.64 0.43 -1.65
N VAL A 41 9.66 1.33 -1.46
CA VAL A 41 8.37 1.01 -0.83
C VAL A 41 7.24 1.44 -1.76
N PHE A 42 6.23 0.57 -1.85
CA PHE A 42 4.95 0.85 -2.51
C PHE A 42 3.85 0.90 -1.45
N VAL A 43 3.10 2.00 -1.39
CA VAL A 43 1.92 2.15 -0.54
C VAL A 43 0.70 2.24 -1.46
N PRO A 44 0.01 1.11 -1.70
CA PRO A 44 -1.15 1.10 -2.56
C PRO A 44 -2.42 1.56 -1.85
N SER A 45 -3.47 1.79 -2.64
CA SER A 45 -4.85 1.97 -2.16
C SER A 45 -5.04 3.14 -1.19
N LEU A 46 -4.38 4.26 -1.46
CA LEU A 46 -4.58 5.52 -0.74
C LEU A 46 -5.88 6.20 -1.19
N VAL A 47 -6.97 5.57 -0.79
CA VAL A 47 -8.36 5.94 -1.09
C VAL A 47 -9.08 6.18 0.23
N ASP A 48 -10.01 7.13 0.23
CA ASP A 48 -10.88 7.41 1.36
C ASP A 48 -11.62 6.13 1.81
N MET A 49 -11.85 6.00 3.12
CA MET A 49 -12.41 4.81 3.77
C MET A 49 -11.49 3.56 3.75
N ILE A 50 -10.38 3.55 3.00
CA ILE A 50 -9.31 2.55 3.10
C ILE A 50 -8.16 3.08 3.94
N VAL A 51 -7.68 4.29 3.63
CA VAL A 51 -6.66 5.01 4.39
C VAL A 51 -7.09 6.48 4.49
N PRO A 52 -7.54 6.96 5.66
CA PRO A 52 -7.79 6.21 6.89
C PRO A 52 -8.90 5.17 6.70
N ASN A 53 -8.80 4.06 7.44
CA ASN A 53 -9.83 3.03 7.38
C ASN A 53 -11.21 3.57 7.84
N ALA A 54 -12.28 3.00 7.28
CA ALA A 54 -13.66 3.42 7.53
C ALA A 54 -14.02 3.50 9.02
N SER A 55 -13.60 2.51 9.82
CA SER A 55 -13.92 2.46 11.24
C SER A 55 -13.25 3.57 12.04
N ALA A 56 -11.98 3.86 11.75
CA ALA A 56 -11.25 4.97 12.35
C ALA A 56 -11.90 6.31 12.00
N LYS A 57 -12.29 6.48 10.72
CA LYS A 57 -12.99 7.68 10.26
C LYS A 57 -14.34 7.88 10.91
N ILE A 58 -15.15 6.82 11.03
CA ILE A 58 -16.48 6.85 11.68
C ILE A 58 -16.36 7.20 13.17
N ARG A 59 -15.32 6.69 13.86
CA ARG A 59 -15.06 7.01 15.27
C ARG A 59 -14.44 8.39 15.48
N GLY A 60 -14.02 9.08 14.42
CA GLY A 60 -13.26 10.34 14.51
C GLY A 60 -11.83 10.17 15.02
N ASP A 61 -11.27 8.96 14.94
CA ASP A 61 -9.93 8.62 15.44
C ASP A 61 -8.96 8.38 14.28
N THR A 62 -8.82 9.39 13.41
CA THR A 62 -7.93 9.30 12.24
C THR A 62 -6.46 9.53 12.56
N GLU A 63 -6.14 9.98 13.77
CA GLU A 63 -4.77 10.30 14.18
C GLU A 63 -3.88 9.04 14.28
N GLU A 64 -4.43 7.90 14.68
CA GLU A 64 -3.67 6.64 14.66
C GLU A 64 -3.40 6.17 13.23
N GLU A 65 -4.39 6.25 12.34
CA GLU A 65 -4.21 5.93 10.92
C GLU A 65 -3.19 6.87 10.26
N ARG A 66 -3.17 8.14 10.66
CA ARG A 66 -2.15 9.12 10.20
C ARG A 66 -0.76 8.72 10.66
N ARG A 67 -0.60 8.27 11.92
CA ARG A 67 0.68 7.74 12.43
C ARG A 67 1.13 6.50 11.67
N LEU A 68 0.21 5.59 11.34
CA LEU A 68 0.50 4.41 10.54
C LEU A 68 0.91 4.76 9.12
N PHE A 69 0.23 5.71 8.50
CA PHE A 69 0.61 6.24 7.20
C PHE A 69 2.02 6.83 7.24
N TYR A 70 2.35 7.66 8.24
CA TYR A 70 3.71 8.17 8.45
C TYR A 70 4.75 7.05 8.63
N VAL A 71 4.41 5.99 9.38
CA VAL A 71 5.27 4.81 9.48
C VAL A 71 5.54 4.24 8.08
N ALA A 72 4.51 4.04 7.25
CA ALA A 72 4.67 3.52 5.89
C ALA A 72 5.59 4.40 5.03
N LEU A 73 5.39 5.74 5.04
CA LEU A 73 6.22 6.69 4.29
C LEU A 73 7.70 6.60 4.69
N THR A 74 7.96 6.51 5.99
CA THR A 74 9.33 6.47 6.54
C THR A 74 10.01 5.11 6.43
N ARG A 75 9.36 4.09 5.86
CA ARG A 75 10.04 2.80 5.59
C ARG A 75 10.92 2.86 4.34
N ALA A 76 10.72 3.84 3.46
CA ALA A 76 11.46 3.98 2.22
C ALA A 76 12.82 4.67 2.44
N LYS A 77 13.91 4.05 1.98
CA LYS A 77 15.25 4.66 1.99
C LYS A 77 15.53 5.50 0.75
N GLU A 78 15.11 5.03 -0.42
CA GLU A 78 15.46 5.64 -1.71
C GLU A 78 14.24 6.07 -2.50
N ARG A 79 13.24 5.18 -2.61
CA ARG A 79 12.07 5.41 -3.46
C ARG A 79 10.79 5.07 -2.74
N LEU A 80 9.82 5.97 -2.84
CA LEU A 80 8.49 5.80 -2.31
C LEU A 80 7.49 5.99 -3.45
N PHE A 81 6.66 4.98 -3.67
CA PHE A 81 5.58 5.01 -4.63
C PHE A 81 4.24 4.98 -3.89
N LEU A 82 3.41 5.98 -4.14
CA LEU A 82 2.07 6.12 -3.58
C LEU A 82 1.07 5.93 -4.72
N SER A 83 0.04 5.10 -4.52
CA SER A 83 -1.00 4.91 -5.54
C SER A 83 -2.41 5.01 -4.99
N THR A 84 -3.31 5.51 -5.84
CA THR A 84 -4.73 5.69 -5.57
C THR A 84 -5.52 5.46 -6.86
N TYR A 85 -6.85 5.41 -6.75
CA TYR A 85 -7.75 5.26 -7.89
C TYR A 85 -9.05 6.03 -7.64
N THR A 86 -9.62 6.60 -8.70
CA THR A 86 -10.84 7.43 -8.65
C THR A 86 -12.07 6.76 -9.27
N ASN A 87 -11.85 5.75 -10.12
CA ASN A 87 -12.90 4.94 -10.70
C ASN A 87 -12.83 3.54 -10.09
N SER A 88 -13.83 3.17 -9.29
CA SER A 88 -14.04 1.79 -8.90
C SER A 88 -15.14 1.21 -9.79
N ASP A 89 -14.89 0.06 -10.42
CA ASP A 89 -15.88 -0.63 -11.26
C ASP A 89 -17.13 -1.06 -10.47
N THR A 90 -17.05 -1.01 -9.14
CA THR A 90 -18.12 -1.27 -8.16
C THR A 90 -19.11 -0.12 -7.96
N GLY A 91 -18.95 1.03 -8.64
CA GLY A 91 -19.94 2.12 -8.62
C GLY A 91 -19.85 3.06 -7.42
N ASP A 92 -18.98 2.79 -6.45
CA ASP A 92 -18.62 3.75 -5.42
C ASP A 92 -17.61 4.75 -5.98
N TYR A 93 -17.93 6.04 -5.89
CA TYR A 93 -16.97 7.12 -6.12
C TYR A 93 -15.86 7.01 -5.07
N SER A 94 -14.75 6.37 -5.44
CA SER A 94 -13.59 6.24 -4.58
C SER A 94 -12.89 7.60 -4.51
N ARG A 95 -13.15 8.34 -3.43
CA ARG A 95 -12.46 9.61 -3.15
C ARG A 95 -11.00 9.31 -2.82
N ILE A 96 -10.10 10.20 -3.21
CA ILE A 96 -8.67 10.10 -2.85
C ILE A 96 -8.53 10.20 -1.31
N SER A 97 -7.56 9.50 -0.73
CA SER A 97 -7.24 9.61 0.68
C SER A 97 -6.95 11.08 1.07
N PRO A 98 -7.56 11.61 2.15
CA PRO A 98 -7.25 12.96 2.63
C PRO A 98 -5.77 13.13 3.01
N PHE A 99 -5.07 12.04 3.37
CA PHE A 99 -3.66 12.11 3.72
C PHE A 99 -2.76 12.43 2.51
N LEU A 100 -3.21 12.19 1.28
CA LEU A 100 -2.49 12.63 0.07
C LEU A 100 -2.64 14.14 -0.15
N GLU A 101 -3.82 14.71 0.12
CA GLU A 101 -4.04 16.16 0.04
C GLU A 101 -3.21 16.91 1.09
N GLU A 102 -3.10 16.35 2.30
CA GLU A 102 -2.26 16.90 3.37
C GLU A 102 -0.77 16.93 3.04
N LEU A 103 -0.29 15.99 2.22
CA LEU A 103 1.07 16.01 1.67
C LEU A 103 1.25 17.07 0.57
N GLY A 104 0.20 17.79 0.20
CA GLY A 104 0.20 18.75 -0.91
C GLY A 104 0.23 18.09 -2.28
N ILE A 105 -0.05 16.78 -2.37
CA ILE A 105 -0.02 16.04 -3.63
C ILE A 105 -1.32 16.31 -4.39
N LYS A 106 -1.21 17.03 -5.50
CA LYS A 106 -2.33 17.25 -6.43
C LYS A 106 -2.34 16.15 -7.49
N ILE A 107 -3.36 15.33 -7.44
CA ILE A 107 -3.58 14.28 -8.43
C ILE A 107 -4.35 14.90 -9.59
N LYS A 108 -3.79 14.80 -10.79
CA LYS A 108 -4.40 15.29 -12.02
C LYS A 108 -5.39 14.27 -12.58
#